data_AF-A0A3N5HAQ8-F1
#
_entry.id   AF-A0A3N5HAQ8-F1
#
_cell.length_a   1.000
_cell.length_b   1.000
_cell.length_c   1.000
_cell.angle_alpha   90.00
_cell.angle_beta   90.00
_cell.angle_gamma   90.00
#
_symmetry.space_group_name_H-M   'P 1'
#
loop_
_entity.id
_entity.type
_entity.pdbx_description
1 polymer ?
#
loop_
_entity_poly.entity_id
_entity_poly.type
_entity_poly.pdbx_seq_one_letter_code
_entity_poly.pdbx_strand_id
1 'polypeptide(L)'
;MRLILISSLVLAGCSHSEGPAPATPVPMAAAAAPASAQAPLAAFETVRAVLQDPRCQNCHPAIDQPLQTDQGFVHAMNVQRGPTGHGLPGAECSACHGKANAPDSYGPHQPPGVATDWHLPPPEMKMVFVGRSSRELCEQLKDPQRNGHKDMAGLLQHVSSDPLVLWGWSPGFGRRPVSVPHAEFVAAFKRWSDAGAPCPQ
;
A
#
# COMPACT_ATOMS: atom_id res chain seq x y z
N MET A 1 76.83 59.05 15.56
CA MET A 1 75.66 59.86 15.99
C MET A 1 74.45 59.25 15.27
N ARG A 2 73.48 58.55 15.87
CA ARG A 2 72.94 58.46 17.22
C ARG A 2 72.51 57.00 17.52
N LEU A 3 72.74 56.57 18.76
CA LEU A 3 72.08 55.43 19.41
C LEU A 3 70.58 55.69 19.51
N ILE A 4 69.75 54.66 19.31
CA ILE A 4 68.45 54.48 19.97
C ILE A 4 68.23 52.98 20.24
N LEU A 5 68.29 52.60 21.52
CA LEU A 5 67.69 51.37 22.09
C LEU A 5 66.14 51.50 22.01
N ILE A 6 65.35 50.42 22.07
CA ILE A 6 64.61 50.03 23.29
C ILE A 6 63.63 48.86 22.99
N SER A 7 63.70 47.85 23.85
CA SER A 7 62.66 47.00 24.48
C SER A 7 61.70 46.02 23.80
N SER A 8 61.58 44.89 24.53
CA SER A 8 60.40 44.05 24.84
C SER A 8 59.98 43.06 23.74
N LEU A 9 59.48 41.85 24.04
CA LEU A 9 58.80 41.33 25.22
C LEU A 9 58.91 39.79 25.19
N VAL A 10 59.19 39.15 26.33
CA VAL A 10 59.13 37.68 26.47
C VAL A 10 57.71 37.28 26.84
N LEU A 11 57.09 36.36 26.09
CA LEU A 11 55.91 35.62 26.54
C LEU A 11 56.22 34.11 26.55
N ALA A 12 56.21 33.54 27.75
CA ALA A 12 56.24 32.11 28.00
C ALA A 12 54.82 31.53 27.79
N GLY A 13 54.67 30.59 26.86
CA GLY A 13 53.42 29.85 26.65
C GLY A 13 53.36 28.62 27.55
N CYS A 14 52.41 28.59 28.50
CA CYS A 14 52.07 27.40 29.26
C CYS A 14 51.10 26.52 28.46
N SER A 15 51.54 25.32 28.07
CA SER A 15 50.68 24.28 27.50
C SER A 15 49.85 23.64 28.61
N HIS A 16 48.52 23.72 28.53
CA HIS A 16 47.62 22.91 29.35
C HIS A 16 47.17 21.70 28.52
N SER A 17 47.36 20.51 29.09
CA SER A 17 46.90 19.24 28.53
C SER A 17 45.62 18.86 29.27
N GLU A 18 44.49 18.87 28.57
CA GLU A 18 43.18 18.51 29.11
C GLU A 18 42.95 17.00 28.90
N GLY A 19 42.83 16.26 30.01
CA GLY A 19 42.50 14.82 29.99
C GLY A 19 41.02 14.57 29.72
N PRO A 20 40.65 13.39 29.19
CA PRO A 20 39.28 13.12 28.78
C PRO A 20 38.34 12.90 29.98
N ALA A 21 37.15 13.48 29.89
CA ALA A 21 36.06 13.35 30.87
C ALA A 21 35.49 11.91 30.92
N PRO A 22 34.91 11.48 32.06
CA PRO A 22 34.36 10.13 32.21
C PRO A 22 33.04 9.98 31.43
N ALA A 23 32.91 8.87 30.70
CA ALA A 23 31.73 8.55 29.90
C ALA A 23 30.54 8.11 30.78
N THR A 24 29.37 8.70 30.53
CA THR A 24 28.09 8.28 31.08
C THR A 24 27.59 7.00 30.40
N PRO A 25 26.88 6.09 31.11
CA PRO A 25 26.32 4.91 30.48
C PRO A 25 25.09 5.26 29.64
N VAL A 26 25.12 4.87 28.36
CA VAL A 26 24.03 5.00 27.38
C VAL A 26 22.97 3.91 27.68
N PRO A 27 21.65 4.21 27.61
CA PRO A 27 20.62 3.22 27.90
C PRO A 27 20.60 2.12 26.84
N MET A 28 20.38 0.88 27.28
CA MET A 28 20.19 -0.29 26.42
C MET A 28 19.03 -0.06 25.44
N ALA A 29 19.35 -0.11 24.15
CA ALA A 29 18.38 -0.10 23.07
C ALA A 29 17.41 -1.30 23.22
N ALA A 30 16.12 -1.04 22.97
CA ALA A 30 15.11 -2.08 22.86
C ALA A 30 15.57 -3.13 21.83
N ALA A 31 15.50 -4.40 22.21
CA ALA A 31 15.94 -5.50 21.37
C ALA A 31 15.16 -5.49 20.04
N ALA A 32 15.88 -5.28 18.93
CA ALA A 32 15.33 -5.46 17.59
C ALA A 32 14.84 -6.91 17.44
N ALA A 33 13.64 -7.09 16.91
CA ALA A 33 13.13 -8.41 16.57
C ALA A 33 14.13 -9.15 15.64
N PRO A 34 14.24 -10.49 15.72
CA PRO A 34 15.21 -11.24 14.95
C PRO A 34 14.98 -11.06 13.44
N ALA A 35 16.07 -10.92 12.67
CA ALA A 35 16.09 -10.65 11.22
C ALA A 35 15.14 -11.52 10.37
N SER A 36 14.77 -12.72 10.86
CA SER A 36 13.81 -13.62 10.22
C SER A 36 12.35 -13.16 10.29
N ALA A 37 11.96 -12.37 11.29
CA ALA A 37 10.62 -11.81 11.45
C ALA A 37 10.42 -10.50 10.66
N GLN A 38 11.48 -9.74 10.36
CA GLN A 38 11.38 -8.55 9.49
C GLN A 38 11.03 -8.90 8.05
N ALA A 39 11.46 -10.06 7.52
CA ALA A 39 11.22 -10.41 6.12
C ALA A 39 9.73 -10.69 5.81
N PRO A 40 8.95 -11.41 6.64
CA PRO A 40 7.51 -11.55 6.48
C PRO A 40 6.71 -10.26 6.67
N LEU A 41 7.10 -9.41 7.62
CA LEU A 41 6.44 -8.12 7.83
C LEU A 41 6.71 -7.16 6.67
N ALA A 42 7.93 -7.12 6.14
CA ALA A 42 8.24 -6.35 4.93
C ALA A 42 7.47 -6.87 3.70
N ALA A 43 7.28 -8.19 3.59
CA ALA A 43 6.44 -8.77 2.55
C ALA A 43 4.97 -8.32 2.70
N PHE A 44 4.45 -8.29 3.93
CA PHE A 44 3.12 -7.74 4.19
C PHE A 44 3.01 -6.25 3.84
N GLU A 45 4.02 -5.43 4.12
CA GLU A 45 4.00 -4.01 3.73
C GLU A 45 3.94 -3.82 2.21
N THR A 46 4.55 -4.73 1.44
CA THR A 46 4.39 -4.76 -0.02
C THR A 46 2.94 -5.09 -0.42
N VAL A 47 2.32 -6.09 0.22
CA VAL A 47 0.91 -6.44 0.03
C VAL A 47 0.00 -5.27 0.38
N ARG A 48 0.22 -4.65 1.54
CA ARG A 48 -0.51 -3.46 1.99
C ARG A 48 -0.39 -2.33 0.98
N ALA A 49 0.81 -2.02 0.49
CA ALA A 49 1.01 -0.94 -0.47
C ALA A 49 0.13 -1.13 -1.72
N VAL A 50 0.00 -2.35 -2.23
CA VAL A 50 -0.89 -2.69 -3.35
C VAL A 50 -2.37 -2.54 -2.96
N LEU A 51 -2.80 -3.09 -1.83
CA LEU A 51 -4.20 -3.02 -1.40
C LEU A 51 -4.65 -1.59 -1.04
N GLN A 52 -3.70 -0.71 -0.73
CA GLN A 52 -3.92 0.72 -0.52
C GLN A 52 -3.86 1.55 -1.82
N ASP A 53 -3.50 0.95 -2.96
CA ASP A 53 -3.51 1.63 -4.25
C ASP A 53 -4.96 1.92 -4.70
N PRO A 54 -5.24 3.04 -5.39
CA PRO A 54 -6.57 3.35 -5.93
C PRO A 54 -7.18 2.23 -6.78
N ARG A 55 -6.38 1.39 -7.45
CA ARG A 55 -6.90 0.24 -8.22
C ARG A 55 -7.65 -0.76 -7.32
N CYS A 56 -7.23 -0.91 -6.06
CA CYS A 56 -7.89 -1.76 -5.07
C CYS A 56 -8.93 -0.98 -4.25
N GLN A 57 -8.55 0.18 -3.71
CA GLN A 57 -9.43 0.96 -2.83
C GLN A 57 -10.73 1.40 -3.50
N ASN A 58 -10.71 1.69 -4.81
CA ASN A 58 -11.89 2.10 -5.54
C ASN A 58 -12.98 1.02 -5.61
N CYS A 59 -12.59 -0.26 -5.52
CA CYS A 59 -13.50 -1.40 -5.46
C CYS A 59 -13.89 -1.74 -4.00
N HIS A 60 -13.05 -1.35 -3.05
CA HIS A 60 -13.15 -1.67 -1.63
C HIS A 60 -13.41 -0.46 -0.71
N PRO A 61 -14.37 0.45 -1.01
CA PRO A 61 -14.74 1.51 -0.09
C PRO A 61 -15.69 1.02 1.01
N ALA A 62 -15.80 1.80 2.09
CA ALA A 62 -16.77 1.54 3.18
C ALA A 62 -18.23 1.77 2.73
N ILE A 63 -18.42 2.74 1.85
CA ILE A 63 -19.72 3.11 1.29
C ILE A 63 -20.13 2.15 0.16
N ASP A 64 -21.39 2.24 -0.26
CA ASP A 64 -21.93 1.41 -1.34
C ASP A 64 -21.63 1.96 -2.73
N GLN A 65 -21.20 3.21 -2.85
CA GLN A 65 -20.76 3.73 -4.13
C GLN A 65 -19.28 3.38 -4.34
N PRO A 66 -18.89 2.86 -5.52
CA PRO A 66 -17.47 2.74 -5.84
C PRO A 66 -16.81 4.11 -5.89
N LEU A 67 -15.49 4.12 -5.74
CA LEU A 67 -14.70 5.31 -6.01
C LEU A 67 -14.12 5.23 -7.43
N GLN A 68 -13.63 6.36 -7.93
CA GLN A 68 -13.05 6.53 -9.24
C GLN A 68 -11.82 7.43 -9.17
N THR A 69 -11.02 7.39 -10.25
CA THR A 69 -9.74 8.10 -10.39
C THR A 69 -8.69 7.70 -9.35
N ASP A 70 -7.51 8.30 -9.42
CA ASP A 70 -6.45 8.10 -8.42
C ASP A 70 -6.72 8.87 -7.13
N GLN A 71 -7.65 9.83 -7.15
CA GLN A 71 -8.03 10.65 -6.00
C GLN A 71 -9.14 10.01 -5.16
N GLY A 72 -9.75 8.92 -5.63
CA GLY A 72 -10.79 8.21 -4.88
C GLY A 72 -12.09 9.01 -4.75
N PHE A 73 -12.48 9.75 -5.79
CA PHE A 73 -13.78 10.42 -5.80
C PHE A 73 -14.91 9.41 -5.91
N VAL A 74 -16.08 9.71 -5.34
CA VAL A 74 -17.27 8.90 -5.60
C VAL A 74 -17.55 8.83 -7.11
N HIS A 75 -17.95 7.65 -7.58
CA HIS A 75 -18.29 7.43 -8.98
C HIS A 75 -19.33 8.44 -9.47
N ALA A 76 -19.03 9.18 -10.55
CA ALA A 76 -19.79 10.37 -10.95
C ALA A 76 -21.25 10.08 -11.30
N MET A 77 -21.54 8.85 -11.76
CA MET A 77 -22.88 8.41 -12.15
C MET A 77 -23.75 7.96 -10.96
N ASN A 78 -23.27 8.13 -9.73
CA ASN A 78 -24.00 7.81 -8.49
C ASN A 78 -24.50 6.36 -8.42
N VAL A 79 -23.77 5.43 -9.05
CA VAL A 79 -24.07 3.98 -9.03
C VAL A 79 -23.83 3.42 -7.64
N GLN A 80 -24.59 2.39 -7.27
CA GLN A 80 -24.49 1.73 -5.97
C GLN A 80 -24.13 0.26 -6.16
N ARG A 81 -23.44 -0.34 -5.19
CA ARG A 81 -23.01 -1.75 -5.15
C ARG A 81 -24.13 -2.72 -5.47
N GLY A 82 -25.34 -2.44 -4.98
CA GLY A 82 -26.49 -3.32 -5.15
C GLY A 82 -26.37 -4.61 -4.34
N PRO A 83 -27.35 -5.52 -4.47
CA PRO A 83 -27.47 -6.71 -3.63
C PRO A 83 -26.37 -7.75 -3.86
N THR A 84 -25.71 -7.73 -5.02
CA THR A 84 -24.70 -8.73 -5.41
C THR A 84 -23.37 -8.09 -5.84
N GLY A 85 -23.18 -6.78 -5.65
CA GLY A 85 -22.00 -6.07 -6.15
C GLY A 85 -22.08 -5.63 -7.62
N HIS A 86 -23.15 -5.95 -8.34
CA HIS A 86 -23.27 -5.72 -9.79
C HIS A 86 -24.06 -4.46 -10.18
N GLY A 87 -24.41 -3.61 -9.21
CA GLY A 87 -25.29 -2.46 -9.45
C GLY A 87 -26.70 -2.67 -8.93
N LEU A 88 -27.47 -1.58 -8.89
CA LEU A 88 -28.91 -1.63 -8.63
C LEU A 88 -29.67 -1.91 -9.93
N PRO A 89 -30.91 -2.44 -9.85
CA PRO A 89 -31.78 -2.59 -11.02
C PRO A 89 -31.91 -1.29 -11.82
N GLY A 90 -31.61 -1.34 -13.12
CA GLY A 90 -31.64 -0.18 -14.03
C GLY A 90 -30.38 0.70 -14.02
N ALA A 91 -29.38 0.34 -13.22
CA ALA A 91 -28.06 0.98 -13.17
C ALA A 91 -26.96 -0.07 -12.93
N GLU A 92 -27.12 -1.26 -13.53
CA GLU A 92 -26.15 -2.35 -13.46
C GLU A 92 -24.82 -1.95 -14.09
N CYS A 93 -23.72 -2.44 -13.53
CA CYS A 93 -22.37 -2.12 -14.00
C CYS A 93 -22.19 -2.46 -15.49
N SER A 94 -22.78 -3.56 -15.95
CA SER A 94 -22.70 -4.04 -17.34
C SER A 94 -23.39 -3.13 -18.35
N ALA A 95 -24.22 -2.17 -17.93
CA ALA A 95 -24.81 -1.19 -18.83
C ALA A 95 -23.76 -0.24 -19.44
N CYS A 96 -22.64 -0.03 -18.74
CA CYS A 96 -21.55 0.86 -19.16
C CYS A 96 -20.20 0.14 -19.29
N HIS A 97 -19.92 -0.80 -18.39
CA HIS A 97 -18.65 -1.52 -18.34
C HIS A 97 -18.65 -2.71 -19.29
N GLY A 98 -17.77 -2.66 -20.30
CA GLY A 98 -17.65 -3.68 -21.33
C GLY A 98 -16.74 -4.85 -20.95
N LYS A 99 -16.59 -5.78 -21.89
CA LYS A 99 -15.76 -6.98 -21.75
C LYS A 99 -14.24 -6.75 -21.93
N ALA A 100 -13.85 -5.52 -22.21
CA ALA A 100 -12.47 -5.07 -22.31
C ALA A 100 -12.41 -3.56 -22.15
N ASN A 101 -11.23 -3.02 -21.83
CA ASN A 101 -10.99 -1.59 -21.94
C ASN A 101 -11.27 -1.12 -23.38
N ALA A 102 -11.88 0.05 -23.52
CA ALA A 102 -12.08 0.68 -24.82
C ALA A 102 -10.72 0.98 -25.50
N PRO A 103 -10.67 1.01 -26.84
CA PRO A 103 -9.46 1.42 -27.56
C PRO A 103 -9.02 2.84 -27.18
N ASP A 104 -7.71 3.08 -27.15
CA ASP A 104 -7.11 4.37 -26.79
C ASP A 104 -7.65 5.54 -27.64
N SER A 105 -8.12 5.27 -28.88
CA SER A 105 -8.73 6.27 -29.77
C SER A 105 -10.02 6.90 -29.23
N TYR A 106 -10.65 6.28 -28.22
CA TYR A 106 -11.84 6.81 -27.55
C TYR A 106 -11.47 7.85 -26.48
N GLY A 107 -10.18 8.03 -26.20
CA GLY A 107 -9.68 9.00 -25.24
C GLY A 107 -9.81 8.56 -23.77
N PRO A 108 -9.52 9.47 -22.82
CA PRO A 108 -9.57 9.16 -21.40
C PRO A 108 -11.01 9.02 -20.87
N HIS A 109 -11.14 8.58 -19.62
CA HIS A 109 -12.43 8.48 -18.88
C HIS A 109 -13.45 7.48 -19.45
N GLN A 110 -13.03 6.58 -20.33
CA GLN A 110 -13.87 5.46 -20.76
C GLN A 110 -14.11 4.48 -19.60
N PRO A 111 -15.31 3.89 -19.47
CA PRO A 111 -15.57 2.86 -18.48
C PRO A 111 -14.52 1.74 -18.58
N PRO A 112 -13.94 1.30 -17.45
CA PRO A 112 -13.05 0.15 -17.46
C PRO A 112 -13.81 -1.11 -17.87
N GLY A 113 -13.10 -2.04 -18.50
CA GLY A 113 -13.69 -3.31 -18.90
C GLY A 113 -12.73 -4.48 -18.69
N VAL A 114 -13.31 -5.65 -18.44
CA VAL A 114 -12.63 -6.90 -18.14
C VAL A 114 -13.39 -8.06 -18.79
N ALA A 115 -12.71 -9.14 -19.18
CA ALA A 115 -13.36 -10.27 -19.86
C ALA A 115 -14.44 -10.97 -18.99
N THR A 116 -14.31 -10.87 -17.67
CA THR A 116 -15.33 -11.28 -16.70
C THR A 116 -16.40 -10.21 -16.54
N ASP A 117 -17.21 -10.26 -15.48
CA ASP A 117 -18.15 -9.18 -15.17
C ASP A 117 -17.47 -8.12 -14.29
N TRP A 118 -17.72 -6.84 -14.60
CA TRP A 118 -17.26 -5.75 -13.76
C TRP A 118 -18.20 -5.61 -12.57
N HIS A 119 -17.69 -5.82 -11.37
CA HIS A 119 -18.50 -5.76 -10.15
C HIS A 119 -17.66 -5.36 -8.95
N LEU A 120 -18.34 -5.03 -7.86
CA LEU A 120 -17.73 -4.86 -6.55
C LEU A 120 -17.83 -6.15 -5.74
N PRO A 121 -17.06 -6.29 -4.65
CA PRO A 121 -17.38 -7.27 -3.62
C PRO A 121 -18.84 -7.09 -3.16
N PRO A 122 -19.52 -8.18 -2.77
CA PRO A 122 -20.92 -8.12 -2.39
C PRO A 122 -21.10 -7.31 -1.08
N PRO A 123 -22.31 -6.76 -0.82
CA PRO A 123 -22.54 -5.81 0.28
C PRO A 123 -22.26 -6.38 1.67
N GLU A 124 -22.45 -7.68 1.88
CA GLU A 124 -22.11 -8.39 3.12
C GLU A 124 -20.60 -8.50 3.36
N MET A 125 -19.78 -8.32 2.32
CA MET A 125 -18.33 -8.49 2.38
C MET A 125 -17.59 -7.47 1.51
N LYS A 126 -17.73 -6.19 1.85
CA LYS A 126 -17.08 -5.08 1.11
C LYS A 126 -15.55 -5.15 1.14
N MET A 127 -14.97 -5.85 2.13
CA MET A 127 -13.53 -5.90 2.41
C MET A 127 -12.89 -4.50 2.39
N VAL A 128 -13.36 -3.60 3.24
CA VAL A 128 -12.96 -2.18 3.22
C VAL A 128 -11.44 -2.01 3.36
N PHE A 129 -10.79 -1.38 2.38
CA PHE A 129 -9.35 -1.10 2.41
C PHE A 129 -9.04 0.38 2.70
N VAL A 130 -9.93 1.28 2.31
CA VAL A 130 -9.76 2.73 2.52
C VAL A 130 -9.59 3.03 4.01
N GLY A 131 -8.55 3.79 4.35
CA GLY A 131 -8.31 4.28 5.71
C GLY A 131 -7.85 3.21 6.71
N ARG A 132 -7.63 1.96 6.30
CA ARG A 132 -7.14 0.90 7.19
C ARG A 132 -5.67 1.12 7.56
N SER A 133 -5.36 1.05 8.85
CA SER A 133 -3.98 0.90 9.32
C SER A 133 -3.38 -0.43 8.85
N SER A 134 -2.05 -0.57 8.98
CA SER A 134 -1.37 -1.79 8.53
C SER A 134 -1.85 -3.01 9.29
N ARG A 135 -1.94 -2.88 10.62
CA ARG A 135 -2.43 -3.93 11.50
C ARG A 135 -3.87 -4.32 11.22
N GLU A 136 -4.79 -3.35 11.08
CA GLU A 136 -6.20 -3.65 10.80
C GLU A 136 -6.38 -4.39 9.47
N LEU A 137 -5.65 -3.97 8.43
CA LEU A 137 -5.71 -4.64 7.12
C LEU A 137 -5.18 -6.07 7.22
N CYS A 138 -4.07 -6.28 7.94
CA CYS A 138 -3.52 -7.61 8.17
C CYS A 138 -4.53 -8.53 8.87
N GLU A 139 -5.09 -8.06 9.99
CA GLU A 139 -6.06 -8.82 10.77
C GLU A 139 -7.33 -9.10 9.94
N GLN A 140 -7.78 -8.14 9.12
CA GLN A 140 -8.92 -8.31 8.21
C GLN A 140 -8.68 -9.41 7.18
N LEU A 141 -7.53 -9.43 6.51
CA LEU A 141 -7.22 -10.45 5.50
C LEU A 141 -7.14 -11.86 6.10
N LYS A 142 -6.72 -11.98 7.37
CA LYS A 142 -6.60 -13.26 8.06
C LYS A 142 -7.92 -13.85 8.53
N ASP A 143 -8.97 -13.05 8.57
CA ASP A 143 -10.25 -13.43 9.14
C ASP A 143 -11.24 -13.81 8.03
N PRO A 144 -11.63 -15.09 7.89
CA PRO A 144 -12.61 -15.54 6.92
C PRO A 144 -13.97 -14.81 7.03
N GLN A 145 -14.30 -14.25 8.19
CA GLN A 145 -15.52 -13.46 8.36
C GLN A 145 -15.41 -12.04 7.79
N ARG A 146 -14.22 -11.62 7.36
CA ARG A 146 -13.95 -10.26 6.85
C ARG A 146 -13.18 -10.22 5.52
N ASN A 147 -12.92 -11.37 4.89
CA ASN A 147 -12.05 -11.48 3.71
C ASN A 147 -12.69 -12.17 2.48
N GLY A 148 -14.01 -12.33 2.45
CA GLY A 148 -14.67 -13.12 1.38
C GLY A 148 -14.77 -14.60 1.67
N HIS A 149 -14.70 -15.01 2.94
CA HIS A 149 -14.75 -16.42 3.35
C HIS A 149 -13.63 -17.27 2.73
N LYS A 150 -12.47 -16.65 2.50
CA LYS A 150 -11.30 -17.29 1.90
C LYS A 150 -10.28 -17.66 2.97
N ASP A 151 -9.60 -18.77 2.77
CA ASP A 151 -8.34 -19.04 3.46
C ASP A 151 -7.18 -18.30 2.75
N MET A 152 -5.96 -18.45 3.26
CA MET A 152 -4.78 -17.81 2.66
C MET A 152 -4.52 -18.27 1.22
N ALA A 153 -4.75 -19.54 0.91
CA ALA A 153 -4.58 -20.09 -0.42
C ALA A 153 -5.61 -19.51 -1.40
N GLY A 154 -6.87 -19.40 -0.99
CA GLY A 154 -7.95 -18.79 -1.75
C GLY A 154 -7.74 -17.30 -1.98
N LEU A 155 -7.19 -16.56 -0.99
CA LEU A 155 -6.79 -15.17 -1.18
C LEU A 155 -5.63 -15.06 -2.18
N LEU A 156 -4.60 -15.90 -2.05
CA LEU A 156 -3.48 -15.94 -2.99
C LEU A 156 -3.96 -16.23 -4.43
N GLN A 157 -4.89 -17.17 -4.59
CA GLN A 157 -5.49 -17.49 -5.89
C GLN A 157 -6.25 -16.28 -6.46
N HIS A 158 -7.05 -15.61 -5.64
CA HIS A 158 -7.80 -14.43 -6.06
C HIS A 158 -6.85 -13.32 -6.54
N VAL A 159 -5.86 -12.96 -5.73
CA VAL A 159 -4.96 -11.84 -6.07
C VAL A 159 -3.98 -12.15 -7.21
N SER A 160 -3.71 -13.42 -7.48
CA SER A 160 -2.79 -13.84 -8.55
C SER A 160 -3.46 -14.04 -9.90
N SER A 161 -4.76 -14.37 -9.94
CA SER A 161 -5.37 -14.92 -11.17
C SER A 161 -6.73 -14.34 -11.52
N ASP A 162 -7.40 -13.63 -10.62
CA ASP A 162 -8.71 -13.05 -10.91
C ASP A 162 -8.59 -11.94 -11.98
N PRO A 163 -9.25 -12.07 -13.15
CA PRO A 163 -9.15 -11.07 -14.21
C PRO A 163 -9.56 -9.66 -13.77
N LEU A 164 -10.51 -9.53 -12.86
CA LEU A 164 -10.95 -8.23 -12.34
C LEU A 164 -9.87 -7.59 -11.46
N VAL A 165 -9.14 -8.40 -10.69
CA VAL A 165 -7.99 -7.91 -9.90
C VAL A 165 -6.81 -7.56 -10.81
N LEU A 166 -6.51 -8.43 -11.78
CA LEU A 166 -5.41 -8.24 -12.74
C LEU A 166 -5.57 -6.96 -13.56
N TRP A 167 -6.79 -6.46 -13.73
CA TRP A 167 -7.06 -5.17 -14.37
C TRP A 167 -6.26 -4.01 -13.74
N GLY A 168 -5.93 -4.08 -12.44
CA GLY A 168 -5.10 -3.06 -11.76
C GLY A 168 -3.72 -2.82 -12.38
N TRP A 169 -3.17 -3.80 -13.10
CA TRP A 169 -1.88 -3.68 -13.79
C TRP A 169 -2.00 -3.34 -15.27
N SER A 170 -3.22 -3.41 -15.84
CA SER A 170 -3.51 -3.00 -17.21
C SER A 170 -4.82 -2.21 -17.28
N PRO A 171 -4.88 -1.01 -16.65
CA PRO A 171 -6.14 -0.31 -16.44
C PRO A 171 -6.66 0.41 -17.69
N GLY A 172 -6.05 0.25 -18.85
CA GLY A 172 -6.43 0.95 -20.08
C GLY A 172 -6.00 2.41 -20.09
N PHE A 173 -6.38 3.11 -21.15
CA PHE A 173 -5.85 4.42 -21.50
C PHE A 173 -5.99 5.48 -20.41
N GLY A 174 -4.92 6.24 -20.19
CA GLY A 174 -4.89 7.40 -19.28
C GLY A 174 -4.97 7.06 -17.78
N ARG A 175 -4.91 5.78 -17.40
CA ARG A 175 -4.88 5.34 -16.00
C ARG A 175 -3.51 4.76 -15.66
N ARG A 176 -3.01 5.09 -14.48
CA ARG A 176 -1.73 4.59 -14.00
C ARG A 176 -1.93 3.18 -13.42
N PRO A 177 -1.09 2.20 -13.77
CA PRO A 177 -1.14 0.87 -13.17
C PRO A 177 -0.67 0.92 -11.71
N VAL A 178 -0.98 -0.14 -10.95
CA VAL A 178 -0.33 -0.41 -9.66
C VAL A 178 1.20 -0.35 -9.85
N SER A 179 1.88 0.40 -8.99
CA SER A 179 3.32 0.65 -9.12
C SER A 179 4.18 -0.58 -8.81
N VAL A 180 3.76 -1.41 -7.87
CA VAL A 180 4.41 -2.70 -7.57
C VAL A 180 4.07 -3.69 -8.68
N PRO A 181 5.06 -4.31 -9.35
CA PRO A 181 4.81 -5.34 -10.36
C PRO A 181 3.97 -6.50 -9.80
N HIS A 182 3.02 -7.01 -10.58
CA HIS A 182 2.09 -8.06 -10.13
C HIS A 182 2.82 -9.31 -9.62
N ALA A 183 3.88 -9.73 -10.31
CA ALA A 183 4.69 -10.87 -9.88
C ALA A 183 5.35 -10.65 -8.51
N GLU A 184 5.82 -9.43 -8.21
CA GLU A 184 6.39 -9.09 -6.90
C GLU A 184 5.32 -9.08 -5.81
N PHE A 185 4.13 -8.56 -6.12
CA PHE A 185 2.98 -8.60 -5.22
C PHE A 185 2.57 -10.04 -4.88
N VAL A 186 2.44 -10.92 -5.86
CA VAL A 186 2.12 -12.35 -5.66
C VAL A 186 3.20 -13.05 -4.84
N ALA A 187 4.48 -12.79 -5.13
CA ALA A 187 5.60 -13.34 -4.38
C ALA A 187 5.62 -12.86 -2.92
N ALA A 188 5.33 -11.58 -2.68
CA ALA A 188 5.23 -11.01 -1.35
C ALA A 188 4.04 -11.60 -0.57
N PHE A 189 2.87 -11.71 -1.20
CA PHE A 189 1.69 -12.33 -0.59
C PHE A 189 1.99 -13.77 -0.18
N LYS A 190 2.57 -14.56 -1.09
CA LYS A 190 2.96 -15.94 -0.82
C LYS A 190 3.93 -16.01 0.36
N ARG A 191 5.02 -15.23 0.34
CA ARG A 191 6.03 -15.21 1.41
C ARG A 191 5.43 -14.87 2.78
N TRP A 192 4.57 -13.86 2.83
CA TRP A 192 3.87 -13.49 4.06
C TRP A 192 2.94 -14.61 4.54
N SER A 193 2.18 -15.21 3.63
CA SER A 193 1.25 -16.31 3.96
C SER A 193 1.97 -17.57 4.44
N ASP A 194 3.06 -17.98 3.78
CA ASP A 194 3.88 -19.15 4.14
C ASP A 194 4.50 -19.00 5.55
N ALA A 195 4.76 -17.76 5.97
CA ALA A 195 5.28 -17.43 7.29
C ALA A 195 4.20 -17.36 8.40
N GLY A 196 2.96 -17.78 8.11
CA GLY A 196 1.84 -17.74 9.05
C GLY A 196 1.13 -16.38 9.12
N ALA A 197 1.31 -15.54 8.10
CA ALA A 197 0.69 -14.23 7.99
C ALA A 197 0.85 -13.37 9.27
N PRO A 198 2.07 -13.08 9.74
CA PRO A 198 2.26 -12.23 10.92
C PRO A 198 1.75 -10.81 10.64
N CYS A 199 1.15 -10.18 11.67
CA CYS A 199 0.71 -8.80 11.59
C CYS A 199 1.69 -7.87 12.32
N PRO A 200 1.88 -6.63 11.83
CA PRO A 200 2.63 -5.62 12.57
C PRO A 200 1.94 -5.31 13.90
N GLN A 201 2.73 -4.93 14.91
CA GLN A 201 2.23 -4.54 16.23
C GLN A 201 1.50 -3.20 16.19
#